data_AF-A0A1N6YPT2-F1
#
_entry.id   AF-A0A1N6YPT2-F1
#
_cell.length_a   1.000
_cell.length_b   1.000
_cell.length_c   1.000
_cell.angle_alpha   90.00
_cell.angle_beta   90.00
_cell.angle_gamma   90.00
#
_symmetry.space_group_name_H-M   'P 1'
#
loop_
_entity.id
_entity.type
_entity.pdbx_description
1 polymer ?
#
loop_
_entity_poly.entity_id
_entity_poly.type
_entity_poly.pdbx_seq_one_letter_code
_entity_poly.pdbx_strand_id
1 'polypeptide(L)' 'MLVTLVGIGFIALGLVGVRYAPAIVAAQHQEGMAPLEDGRDELDDTDRVSVTKWTGVAFVALGVVAVAYGVGIV' A
#
# COMPACT_ATOMS: atom_id res chain seq x y z
N MET A 1 -7.05 17.21 -15.16
CA MET A 1 -7.02 15.95 -15.94
C MET A 1 -5.88 15.04 -15.48
N LEU A 2 -4.60 15.40 -15.67
CA LEU A 2 -3.47 14.53 -15.27
C LEU A 2 -3.45 14.22 -13.76
N VAL A 3 -3.60 15.23 -12.90
CA VAL A 3 -3.64 15.03 -11.44
C VAL A 3 -4.79 14.11 -11.02
N THR A 4 -5.96 14.27 -11.63
CA THR A 4 -7.13 13.40 -11.41
C THR A 4 -6.83 11.95 -11.79
N LEU A 5 -6.19 11.72 -12.95
CA LEU A 5 -5.82 10.37 -13.39
C LEU A 5 -4.79 9.73 -12.46
N VAL A 6 -3.79 10.49 -12.00
CA VAL A 6 -2.81 10.01 -11.02
C VAL A 6 -3.50 9.66 -9.70
N GLY A 7 -4.44 10.49 -9.23
CA GLY A 7 -5.22 10.22 -8.03
C GLY A 7 -6.03 8.92 -8.14
N ILE A 8 -6.71 8.70 -9.28
CA ILE A 8 -7.41 7.44 -9.55
C ILE A 8 -6.42 6.26 -9.55
N GLY A 9 -5.24 6.42 -10.13
CA GLY A 9 -4.18 5.40 -10.11
C GLY A 9 -3.75 5.02 -8.69
N PHE A 10 -3.56 6.01 -7.81
CA PHE A 10 -3.25 5.77 -6.40
C PHE A 10 -4.38 5.09 -5.64
N ILE A 11 -5.64 5.42 -5.93
CA ILE A 11 -6.78 4.71 -5.34
C ILE A 11 -6.75 3.23 -5.77
N ALA A 12 -6.58 2.96 -7.06
CA ALA A 12 -6.54 1.59 -7.58
C ALA A 12 -5.38 0.79 -6.95
N LEU A 13 -4.17 1.35 -6.96
CA LEU A 13 -2.98 0.74 -6.33
C LEU A 13 -3.17 0.49 -4.84
N GLY A 14 -3.72 1.46 -4.11
CA GLY A 14 -3.99 1.34 -2.69
C GLY A 14 -4.99 0.23 -2.37
N LEU A 15 -6.08 0.16 -3.13
CA LEU A 15 -7.08 -0.91 -2.98
C LEU A 15 -6.50 -2.31 -3.28
N VAL A 16 -5.69 -2.43 -4.34
CA VAL A 16 -4.96 -3.66 -4.66
C VAL A 16 -4.02 -4.04 -3.52
N GLY A 17 -3.23 -3.08 -3.02
CA GLY A 17 -2.32 -3.30 -1.90
C GLY A 17 -3.03 -3.80 -0.65
N VAL A 18 -4.16 -3.19 -0.27
CA VAL A 18 -4.96 -3.65 0.88
C VAL A 18 -5.52 -5.06 0.65
N ARG A 19 -6.06 -5.33 -0.54
CA ARG A 19 -6.72 -6.59 -0.87
C ARG A 19 -5.77 -7.78 -0.96
N TYR A 20 -4.56 -7.54 -1.47
CA TYR A 20 -3.57 -8.57 -1.75
C TYR A 20 -2.37 -8.55 -0.78
N ALA A 21 -2.41 -7.72 0.28
CA ALA A 21 -1.34 -7.65 1.29
C ALA A 21 -0.81 -9.01 1.78
N PRO A 22 -1.65 -10.02 2.11
CA PRO A 22 -1.15 -11.33 2.52
C PRO A 22 -0.35 -12.04 1.42
N ALA A 23 -0.81 -11.96 0.17
CA ALA A 23 -0.14 -12.59 -0.96
C ALA A 23 1.17 -11.86 -1.33
N ILE A 24 1.20 -10.53 -1.18
CA ILE A 24 2.39 -9.71 -1.40
C ILE A 24 3.47 -10.08 -0.37
N VAL A 25 3.12 -10.15 0.91
CA VAL A 25 4.06 -10.53 1.98
C VAL A 25 4.56 -11.96 1.78
N ALA A 26 3.67 -12.90 1.44
CA ALA A 26 4.07 -14.28 1.16
C ALA A 26 5.03 -14.39 -0.04
N ALA A 27 4.80 -13.62 -1.10
CA ALA A 27 5.70 -13.56 -2.24
C ALA A 27 7.07 -12.95 -1.87
N GLN A 28 7.07 -11.86 -1.09
CA GLN A 28 8.31 -11.23 -0.61
C GLN A 28 9.13 -12.17 0.28
N HIS A 29 8.46 -12.95 1.13
CA HIS A 29 9.12 -13.98 1.95
C HIS A 29 9.72 -15.08 1.07
N GLN A 30 8.99 -15.59 0.07
CA GLN A 30 9.49 -16.60 -0.86
C GLN A 30 10.68 -16.12 -1.71
N GLU A 31 10.74 -14.83 -2.01
CA GLU A 31 11.84 -14.20 -2.74
C GLU A 31 13.04 -13.83 -1.85
N GLY A 32 12.98 -14.13 -0.54
CA GLY A 32 14.02 -13.75 0.43
C GLY A 32 14.14 -12.23 0.61
N MET A 33 13.11 -11.48 0.23
CA MET A 33 13.04 -10.02 0.36
C MET A 33 12.44 -9.58 1.70
N ALA A 34 12.16 -10.50 2.61
CA ALA A 34 11.73 -10.23 3.97
C ALA A 34 12.88 -9.59 4.77
N PRO A 35 12.88 -8.26 4.96
CA PRO A 35 13.90 -7.63 5.79
C PRO A 35 13.57 -8.04 7.23
N LEU A 36 14.56 -8.51 8.00
CA LEU A 36 14.45 -8.83 9.44
C LEU A 36 14.08 -10.28 9.82
N GLU A 37 14.56 -11.29 9.09
CA GLU A 37 14.44 -12.70 9.53
C GLU A 37 15.56 -13.15 10.49
N ASP A 38 16.70 -12.44 10.53
CA ASP A 38 17.91 -12.89 11.24
C ASP A 38 18.23 -12.10 12.53
N GLY A 39 17.23 -11.57 13.24
CA GLY A 39 17.49 -10.72 14.42
C GLY A 39 16.39 -10.66 15.49
N ARG A 40 16.73 -10.05 16.63
CA ARG A 40 15.85 -9.86 17.82
C ARG A 40 14.60 -9.00 17.57
N ASP A 41 14.43 -8.48 16.35
CA ASP A 41 13.31 -7.68 15.86
C ASP A 41 12.59 -8.40 14.70
N GLU A 42 12.32 -9.70 14.89
CA GLU A 42 11.54 -10.50 13.96
C GLU A 42 10.10 -9.94 13.91
N LEU A 43 9.78 -9.21 12.85
CA LEU A 43 8.42 -8.75 12.60
C LEU A 43 7.58 -9.96 12.22
N ASP A 44 6.56 -10.27 13.03
CA ASP A 44 5.57 -11.30 12.74
C ASP A 44 4.92 -11.03 11.36
N ASP A 45 4.60 -12.09 10.63
CA ASP A 45 3.97 -11.98 9.32
C ASP A 45 2.66 -11.19 9.39
N THR A 46 1.95 -11.26 10.53
CA THR A 46 0.76 -10.45 10.79
C THR A 46 1.06 -8.96 10.76
N ASP A 47 2.17 -8.53 11.36
CA ASP A 47 2.57 -7.13 11.41
C ASP A 47 3.01 -6.65 10.02
N ARG A 48 3.73 -7.49 9.27
CA ARG A 48 4.12 -7.21 7.88
C ARG A 48 2.90 -7.01 6.98
N VAL A 49 1.89 -7.87 7.13
CA VAL A 49 0.61 -7.75 6.42
C VAL A 49 -0.13 -6.48 6.86
N SER A 50 -0.13 -6.16 8.16
CA SER A 50 -0.75 -4.95 8.70
C SER A 50 -0.13 -3.68 8.10
N VAL A 51 1.20 -3.58 8.10
CA VAL A 51 1.94 -2.45 7.51
C VAL A 51 1.66 -2.32 6.02
N THR A 52 1.61 -3.44 5.28
CA THR A 52 1.29 -3.44 3.85
C THR A 52 -0.13 -2.93 3.60
N LYS A 53 -1.11 -3.34 4.42
CA LYS A 53 -2.48 -2.82 4.36
C LYS A 53 -2.52 -1.33 4.66
N TRP A 54 -1.86 -0.87 5.72
CA TRP A 54 -1.81 0.55 6.08
C TRP A 54 -1.16 1.40 5.01
N THR A 55 -0.12 0.89 4.35
CA THR A 55 0.49 1.54 3.19
C THR A 55 -0.52 1.66 2.05
N GLY A 56 -1.26 0.59 1.75
CA GLY A 56 -2.35 0.63 0.77
C GLY A 56 -3.43 1.68 1.11
N VAL A 57 -3.83 1.77 2.38
CA VAL A 57 -4.77 2.79 2.86
C VAL A 57 -4.22 4.20 2.66
N ALA A 58 -2.93 4.43 2.93
CA ALA A 58 -2.29 5.72 2.71
C ALA A 58 -2.31 6.13 1.23
N PHE A 59 -2.07 5.19 0.31
CA PHE A 59 -2.22 5.41 -1.14
C PHE A 59 -3.65 5.79 -1.53
N VAL A 60 -4.66 5.11 -0.98
CA VAL A 60 -6.06 5.48 -1.21
C VAL A 60 -6.33 6.91 -0.72
N ALA A 61 -5.91 7.24 0.50
CA ALA A 61 -6.11 8.57 1.07
C ALA A 61 -5.47 9.66 0.21
N LEU A 62 -4.22 9.46 -0.20
CA LEU A 62 -3.50 10.41 -1.05
C LEU A 62 -4.14 10.53 -2.44
N GLY A 63 -4.62 9.42 -3.00
CA GLY A 63 -5.37 9.41 -4.25
C GLY A 63 -6.69 10.18 -4.18
N VAL A 64 -7.45 10.03 -3.09
CA VAL A 64 -8.69 10.79 -2.85
C VAL A 64 -8.41 12.30 -2.78
N VAL A 65 -7.36 12.70 -2.04
CA VAL A 65 -6.95 14.12 -1.96
C VAL A 65 -6.55 14.66 -3.34
N ALA A 66 -5.77 13.89 -4.11
CA ALA A 66 -5.36 14.29 -5.45
C ALA A 66 -6.56 14.43 -6.42
N VAL A 67 -7.55 13.53 -6.33
CA VAL A 67 -8.79 13.64 -7.11
C VAL A 67 -9.56 14.89 -6.69
N ALA A 68 -9.76 15.12 -5.39
CA ALA A 68 -10.48 16.28 -4.87
C ALA A 68 -9.85 17.60 -5.32
N TYR A 69 -8.53 17.72 -5.23
CA TYR A 69 -7.78 18.87 -5.77
C TYR A 69 -7.93 18.99 -7.29
N GLY A 70 -7.78 17.88 -8.02
CA GLY A 70 -7.84 17.88 -9.48
C GLY A 70 -9.21 18.23 -10.07
N VAL A 71 -10.30 18.13 -9.30
CA VAL A 71 -11.66 18.54 -9.69
C VAL A 71 -12.12 19.87 -9.05
N GLY A 72 -11.26 20.52 -8.25
CA GLY A 72 -11.53 21.82 -7.65
C GLY A 72 -12.43 21.79 -6.40
N ILE A 73 -12.50 20.66 -5.69
CA ILE A 73 -13.17 20.56 -4.38
C ILE A 73 -12.30 21.17 -3.27
N VAL A 74 -10.98 21.07 -3.41
CA VAL A 74 -9.95 21.59 -2.48
C VAL A 74 -8.98 22.47 -3.25
#